data_AF-A0A5R9L8F2-F1
#
_entry.id   AF-A0A5R9L8F2-F1
#
_cell.length_a   1.000
_cell.length_b   1.000
_cell.length_c   1.000
_cell.angle_alpha   90.00
_cell.angle_beta   90.00
_cell.angle_gamma   90.00
#
_symmetry.space_group_name_H-M   'P 1'
#
loop_
_entity.id
_entity.type
_entity.pdbx_description
1 polymer ?
#
loop_
_entity_poly.entity_id
_entity_poly.type
_entity_poly.pdbx_seq_one_letter_code
_entity_poly.pdbx_strand_id
1 'polypeptide(L)'
;MSSEHIQELTPESVDSLLANESLPLLIDLWAPWCGPCQAMAPMLDKLAENTVGKLRVTKLNVDDWPELMTSFRVRSIPTLILFNQGSEHARQVGVSSLTELNQWLRDQGVNVTNDGEEIQLQEANWGAFYNDDALYQLYRQRLEQAAEQQSIIHYLGGQVGQHQRTLAANMVNTDSLETFERATGIPSGLAHCLDQLDIFSSEDVRVLMDALTAGKILDLVPLRFIEQWLQQSHWPTRLTPAVESLRQRWLELTAQYLRGESTALNHWNQLLNELQTQQECTEGQFPISHILCKLLLELSYPPEAAHSDAWLSICIHVSMLQMQLLQRDAGFSDPELLLPEQRWHWINQQMPGDITEMEIEQYIEQKSQQWNQQHEAFSRKETHFFEQYVPLMRSLLPTLRQSLMTIIDSAPVYQPQI
;
A
#
# COMPACT_ATOMS: atom_id res chain seq x y z
N MET A 1 24.92 -10.24 -7.49
CA MET A 1 25.03 -9.66 -8.85
C MET A 1 24.87 -8.16 -8.66
N SER A 2 25.76 -7.33 -9.20
CA SER A 2 25.68 -5.87 -9.04
C SER A 2 24.43 -5.32 -9.74
N SER A 3 23.78 -4.32 -9.13
CA SER A 3 22.71 -3.54 -9.76
C SER A 3 23.12 -3.02 -11.14
N GLU A 4 22.17 -2.89 -12.07
CA GLU A 4 22.37 -2.30 -13.41
C GLU A 4 22.93 -0.87 -13.33
N HIS A 5 22.75 -0.20 -12.18
CA HIS A 5 23.14 1.18 -11.94
C HIS A 5 24.50 1.35 -11.22
N ILE A 6 25.17 0.27 -10.81
CA ILE A 6 26.50 0.34 -10.17
C ILE A 6 27.58 -0.27 -11.07
N GLN A 7 28.51 0.58 -11.50
CA GLN A 7 29.68 0.15 -12.27
C GLN A 7 30.82 -0.30 -11.33
N GLU A 8 31.42 -1.46 -11.61
CA GLU A 8 32.70 -1.86 -11.01
C GLU A 8 33.87 -1.15 -11.71
N LEU A 9 34.79 -0.61 -10.93
CA LEU A 9 35.96 0.14 -11.41
C LEU A 9 37.24 -0.70 -11.40
N THR A 10 38.07 -0.48 -12.40
CA THR A 10 39.49 -0.85 -12.44
C THR A 10 40.37 0.40 -12.28
N PRO A 11 41.66 0.28 -11.90
CA PRO A 11 42.57 1.42 -11.79
C PRO A 11 42.59 2.33 -13.02
N GLU A 12 42.55 1.75 -14.22
CA GLU A 12 42.56 2.50 -15.48
C GLU A 12 41.27 3.31 -15.69
N SER A 13 40.14 2.78 -15.21
CA SER A 13 38.84 3.44 -15.33
C SER A 13 38.65 4.57 -14.32
N VAL A 14 39.29 4.49 -13.16
CA VAL A 14 39.18 5.49 -12.07
C VAL A 14 39.65 6.86 -12.54
N ASP A 15 40.87 6.96 -13.08
CA ASP A 15 41.44 8.24 -13.51
C ASP A 15 40.60 8.88 -14.63
N SER A 16 40.12 8.05 -15.55
CA SER A 16 39.23 8.49 -16.64
C SER A 16 37.90 9.03 -16.12
N LEU A 17 37.28 8.33 -15.15
CA LEU A 17 36.03 8.78 -14.53
C LEU A 17 36.23 10.05 -13.72
N LEU A 18 37.30 10.15 -12.92
CA LEU A 18 37.59 11.35 -12.15
C LEU A 18 37.82 12.58 -13.05
N ALA A 19 38.44 12.39 -14.21
CA ALA A 19 38.71 13.49 -15.14
C ALA A 19 37.47 13.94 -15.95
N ASN A 20 36.56 13.02 -16.27
CA ASN A 20 35.51 13.25 -17.26
C ASN A 20 34.07 13.19 -16.72
N GLU A 21 33.87 12.76 -15.48
CA GLU A 21 32.52 12.66 -14.90
C GLU A 21 31.97 14.06 -14.56
N SER A 22 30.79 14.33 -15.08
CA SER A 22 30.08 15.60 -14.90
C SER A 22 29.20 15.59 -13.66
N LEU A 23 28.81 14.40 -13.19
CA LEU A 23 28.07 14.20 -11.96
C LEU A 23 29.02 14.07 -10.76
N PRO A 24 28.55 14.35 -9.53
CA PRO A 24 29.22 13.83 -8.34
C PRO A 24 29.41 12.31 -8.46
N LEU A 25 30.59 11.81 -8.06
CA LEU A 25 30.98 10.40 -8.17
C LEU A 25 31.19 9.81 -6.78
N LEU A 26 30.40 8.82 -6.40
CA LEU A 26 30.55 8.07 -5.15
C LEU A 26 31.23 6.73 -5.44
N ILE A 27 32.42 6.50 -4.88
CA ILE A 27 33.16 5.25 -4.99
C ILE A 27 33.05 4.47 -3.68
N ASP A 28 32.49 3.26 -3.73
CA ASP A 28 32.52 2.28 -2.64
C ASP A 28 33.78 1.41 -2.70
N LEU A 29 34.66 1.58 -1.71
CA LEU A 29 35.85 0.75 -1.54
C LEU A 29 35.49 -0.47 -0.69
N TRP A 30 35.46 -1.64 -1.34
CA TRP A 30 34.93 -2.87 -0.76
C TRP A 30 35.85 -4.07 -1.02
N ALA A 31 35.58 -5.20 -0.38
CA ALA A 31 36.22 -6.48 -0.67
C ALA A 31 35.24 -7.64 -0.43
N PRO A 32 35.37 -8.78 -1.14
CA PRO A 32 34.43 -9.90 -1.03
C PRO A 32 34.41 -10.54 0.37
N TRP A 33 35.52 -10.48 1.10
CA TRP A 33 35.65 -11.01 2.47
C TRP A 33 35.14 -10.05 3.55
N CYS A 34 34.76 -8.82 3.18
CA CYS A 34 34.31 -7.80 4.13
C CYS A 34 32.81 -7.94 4.44
N GLY A 35 32.49 -8.59 5.57
CA GLY A 35 31.12 -8.75 6.05
C GLY A 35 30.32 -7.43 6.17
N PRO A 36 30.88 -6.35 6.74
CA PRO A 36 30.21 -5.05 6.77
C PRO A 36 29.95 -4.46 5.38
N CYS A 37 30.83 -4.69 4.40
CA CYS A 37 30.63 -4.25 3.03
C CYS A 37 29.45 -4.98 2.37
N GLN A 38 29.35 -6.30 2.59
CA GLN A 38 28.21 -7.09 2.11
C GLN A 38 26.87 -6.60 2.70
N ALA A 39 26.87 -6.17 3.97
CA ALA A 39 25.69 -5.58 4.59
C ALA A 39 25.30 -4.22 3.98
N MET A 40 26.28 -3.45 3.49
CA MET A 40 26.05 -2.12 2.91
C MET A 40 25.61 -2.16 1.44
N ALA A 41 25.97 -3.21 0.69
CA ALA A 41 25.71 -3.31 -0.74
C ALA A 41 24.25 -3.09 -1.16
N PRO A 42 23.22 -3.68 -0.52
CA PRO A 42 21.82 -3.46 -0.92
C PRO A 42 21.36 -2.00 -0.74
N MET A 43 21.99 -1.27 0.18
CA MET A 43 21.68 0.14 0.41
C MET A 43 22.32 1.03 -0.64
N LEU A 44 23.51 0.66 -1.13
CA LEU A 44 24.14 1.32 -2.27
C LEU A 44 23.41 1.03 -3.58
N ASP A 45 22.91 -0.19 -3.79
CA ASP A 45 22.09 -0.53 -4.96
C ASP A 45 20.85 0.38 -5.03
N LYS A 46 20.10 0.49 -3.91
CA LYS A 46 18.96 1.41 -3.80
C LYS A 46 19.35 2.88 -3.95
N LEU A 47 20.51 3.27 -3.42
CA LEU A 47 21.00 4.64 -3.56
C LEU A 47 21.28 4.97 -5.04
N ALA A 48 21.91 4.05 -5.77
CA ALA A 48 22.22 4.19 -7.19
C ALA A 48 20.94 4.32 -8.04
N GLU A 49 19.92 3.51 -7.74
CA GLU A 49 18.58 3.60 -8.34
C GLU A 49 17.93 4.96 -8.06
N ASN A 50 17.94 5.41 -6.81
CA ASN A 50 17.30 6.67 -6.40
C ASN A 50 18.02 7.94 -6.89
N THR A 51 19.22 7.81 -7.45
CA THR A 51 20.08 8.94 -7.81
C THR A 51 20.53 8.94 -9.27
N VAL A 52 19.86 8.15 -10.14
CA VAL A 52 20.13 8.09 -11.57
C VAL A 52 20.14 9.50 -12.19
N GLY A 53 21.23 9.84 -12.88
CA GLY A 53 21.42 11.15 -13.49
C GLY A 53 21.83 12.28 -12.54
N LYS A 54 22.02 12.00 -11.24
CA LYS A 54 22.42 12.99 -10.21
C LYS A 54 23.68 12.61 -9.46
N LEU A 55 23.88 11.32 -9.23
CA LEU A 55 25.08 10.76 -8.60
C LEU A 55 25.52 9.54 -9.39
N ARG A 56 26.80 9.47 -9.72
CA ARG A 56 27.40 8.25 -10.26
C ARG A 56 27.83 7.39 -9.08
N VAL A 57 27.16 6.27 -8.84
CA VAL A 57 27.58 5.29 -7.82
C VAL A 57 28.41 4.21 -8.47
N THR A 58 29.60 3.96 -7.93
CA THR A 58 30.53 2.93 -8.40
C THR A 58 31.11 2.17 -7.24
N LYS A 59 31.71 1.03 -7.53
CA LYS A 59 32.41 0.21 -6.55
C LYS A 59 33.77 -0.20 -7.06
N LEU A 60 34.70 -0.38 -6.14
CA LEU A 60 36.07 -0.76 -6.44
C LEU A 60 36.53 -1.81 -5.42
N ASN A 61 36.79 -3.02 -5.91
CA ASN A 61 37.33 -4.09 -5.11
C ASN A 61 38.80 -3.82 -4.75
N VAL A 62 39.07 -3.57 -3.48
CA VAL A 62 40.43 -3.28 -2.99
C VAL A 62 41.28 -4.53 -2.83
N ASP A 63 40.68 -5.72 -2.88
CA ASP A 63 41.40 -7.00 -2.85
C ASP A 63 42.09 -7.27 -4.20
N ASP A 64 41.46 -6.84 -5.30
CA ASP A 64 42.04 -6.94 -6.65
C ASP A 64 43.14 -5.89 -6.87
N TRP A 65 43.03 -4.72 -6.22
CA TRP A 65 43.92 -3.56 -6.42
C TRP A 65 44.38 -2.91 -5.10
N PRO A 66 45.21 -3.58 -4.28
CA PRO A 66 45.58 -3.10 -2.95
C PRO A 66 46.33 -1.75 -2.92
N GLU A 67 47.03 -1.40 -3.99
CA GLU A 67 47.72 -0.12 -4.16
C GLU A 67 46.76 1.08 -4.10
N LEU A 68 45.50 0.90 -4.52
CA LEU A 68 44.50 1.97 -4.52
C LEU A 68 44.08 2.36 -3.10
N MET A 69 44.14 1.46 -2.13
CA MET A 69 43.95 1.79 -0.71
C MET A 69 44.97 2.83 -0.24
N THR A 70 46.21 2.71 -0.72
CA THR A 70 47.29 3.66 -0.39
C THR A 70 47.06 4.98 -1.11
N SER A 71 46.73 4.95 -2.41
CA SER A 71 46.46 6.14 -3.22
C SER A 71 45.30 6.99 -2.67
N PHE A 72 44.20 6.34 -2.26
CA PHE A 72 43.05 7.01 -1.65
C PHE A 72 43.19 7.29 -0.14
N ARG A 73 44.30 6.87 0.46
CA ARG A 73 44.58 7.00 1.90
C ARG A 73 43.51 6.36 2.77
N VAL A 74 43.06 5.17 2.39
CA VAL A 74 42.01 4.41 3.06
C VAL A 74 42.64 3.40 4.01
N ARG A 75 42.11 3.33 5.24
CA ARG A 75 42.65 2.50 6.33
C ARG A 75 41.74 1.36 6.75
N SER A 76 40.49 1.39 6.29
CA SER A 76 39.45 0.42 6.63
C SER A 76 38.39 0.39 5.53
N ILE A 77 37.72 -0.74 5.37
CA ILE A 77 36.57 -0.89 4.47
C ILE A 77 35.33 -1.35 5.29
N PRO A 78 34.10 -0.98 4.87
CA PRO A 78 33.81 -0.15 3.70
C PRO A 78 34.19 1.32 3.93
N THR A 79 34.64 1.98 2.87
CA THR A 79 34.83 3.43 2.84
C THR A 79 34.21 3.97 1.55
N LEU A 80 33.33 4.95 1.69
CA LEU A 80 32.76 5.69 0.58
C LEU A 80 33.54 6.98 0.39
N ILE A 81 33.92 7.29 -0.86
CA ILE A 81 34.55 8.56 -1.20
C ILE A 81 33.69 9.25 -2.26
N LEU A 82 33.23 10.46 -1.93
CA LEU A 82 32.51 11.33 -2.84
C LEU A 82 33.50 12.28 -3.51
N PHE A 83 33.55 12.22 -4.83
CA PHE A 83 34.28 13.13 -5.68
C PHE A 83 33.31 14.11 -6.35
N ASN A 84 33.78 15.32 -6.56
CA ASN A 84 33.10 16.32 -7.37
C ASN A 84 34.15 17.04 -8.23
N GLN A 85 33.91 17.09 -9.54
CA GLN A 85 34.84 17.71 -10.52
C GLN A 85 36.30 17.19 -10.36
N GLY A 86 36.45 15.87 -10.23
CA GLY A 86 37.74 15.19 -10.12
C GLY A 86 38.49 15.38 -8.80
N SER A 87 37.92 16.10 -7.83
CA SER A 87 38.51 16.30 -6.51
C SER A 87 37.71 15.57 -5.44
N GLU A 88 38.39 15.01 -4.44
CA GLU A 88 37.72 14.44 -3.28
C GLU A 88 36.98 15.55 -2.52
N HIS A 89 35.66 15.39 -2.41
CA HIS A 89 34.76 16.35 -1.76
C HIS A 89 34.48 15.94 -0.31
N ALA A 90 34.17 14.66 -0.08
CA ALA A 90 33.91 14.11 1.25
C ALA A 90 34.16 12.61 1.31
N ARG A 91 34.27 12.06 2.52
CA ARG A 91 34.35 10.61 2.75
C ARG A 91 33.50 10.17 3.94
N GLN A 92 32.99 8.95 3.87
CA GLN A 92 32.24 8.27 4.93
C GLN A 92 32.87 6.90 5.18
N VAL A 93 33.15 6.57 6.44
CA VAL A 93 33.84 5.33 6.82
C VAL A 93 32.91 4.46 7.65
N GLY A 94 32.85 3.17 7.32
CA GLY A 94 31.98 2.21 7.97
C GLY A 94 30.61 2.08 7.33
N VAL A 95 29.81 1.17 7.87
CA VAL A 95 28.46 0.89 7.36
C VAL A 95 27.55 2.08 7.67
N SER A 96 26.69 2.43 6.73
CA SER A 96 25.67 3.46 6.90
C SER A 96 24.36 2.98 6.26
N SER A 97 23.25 3.28 6.92
CA SER A 97 21.91 3.04 6.39
C SER A 97 21.61 3.92 5.18
N LEU A 98 20.65 3.53 4.33
CA LEU A 98 20.21 4.36 3.19
C LEU A 98 19.78 5.78 3.64
N THR A 99 19.11 5.89 4.80
CA THR A 99 18.70 7.17 5.38
C THR A 99 19.92 8.03 5.75
N GLU A 100 20.93 7.45 6.39
CA GLU A 100 22.18 8.14 6.76
C GLU A 100 22.98 8.54 5.52
N LEU A 101 23.05 7.69 4.49
CA LEU A 101 23.71 7.99 3.22
C LEU A 101 23.03 9.16 2.49
N ASN A 102 21.69 9.12 2.40
CA ASN A 102 20.92 10.20 1.81
C ASN A 102 21.11 11.52 2.58
N GLN A 103 21.14 11.47 3.91
CA GLN A 103 21.41 12.67 4.70
C GLN A 103 22.83 13.20 4.49
N TRP A 104 23.83 12.32 4.56
CA TRP A 104 25.23 12.68 4.36
C TRP A 104 25.46 13.33 3.00
N LEU A 105 24.90 12.75 1.93
CA LEU A 105 24.97 13.31 0.58
C LEU A 105 24.30 14.69 0.47
N ARG A 106 23.13 14.88 1.11
CA ARG A 106 22.48 16.20 1.19
C ARG A 106 23.36 17.22 1.89
N ASP A 107 23.98 16.85 3.00
CA ASP A 107 24.90 17.72 3.74
C ASP A 107 26.13 18.11 2.89
N GLN A 108 26.52 17.25 1.95
CA GLN A 108 27.59 17.53 0.98
C GLN A 108 27.12 18.34 -0.24
N GLY A 109 25.83 18.73 -0.32
CA GLY A 109 25.27 19.47 -1.44
C GLY A 109 24.95 18.63 -2.66
N VAL A 110 24.90 17.30 -2.54
CA VAL A 110 24.41 16.41 -3.60
C VAL A 110 22.88 16.35 -3.50
N ASN A 111 22.19 16.67 -4.60
CA ASN A 111 20.74 16.53 -4.64
C ASN A 111 20.37 15.04 -4.76
N VAL A 112 19.91 14.47 -3.64
CA VAL A 112 19.54 13.06 -3.50
C VAL A 112 18.02 12.85 -3.59
N THR A 113 17.24 13.93 -3.75
CA THR A 113 15.80 13.83 -3.97
C THR A 113 15.52 13.76 -5.47
N ASN A 114 14.61 12.88 -5.87
CA ASN A 114 14.08 12.81 -7.23
C ASN A 114 13.13 13.97 -7.57
N ASP A 115 13.62 15.22 -7.43
CA ASP A 115 12.86 16.47 -7.61
C ASP A 115 12.30 16.69 -9.02
N GLY A 116 12.75 15.92 -10.01
CA GLY A 116 12.30 16.02 -11.40
C GLY A 116 11.58 14.77 -11.91
N GLU A 117 11.47 13.73 -11.09
CA GLU A 117 10.64 12.58 -11.45
C GLU A 117 9.19 12.85 -11.05
N GLU A 118 8.33 12.39 -11.92
CA GLU A 118 6.94 12.78 -11.99
C GLU A 118 6.10 11.51 -12.00
N ILE A 119 5.15 11.41 -11.08
CA ILE A 119 4.18 10.33 -11.06
C ILE A 119 3.02 10.75 -11.94
N GLN A 120 2.80 9.97 -12.99
CA GLN A 120 1.79 10.21 -14.00
C GLN A 120 0.88 8.98 -14.15
N LEU A 121 -0.34 9.23 -14.61
CA LEU A 121 -1.27 8.16 -14.96
C LEU A 121 -0.71 7.33 -16.12
N GLN A 122 -0.72 6.01 -15.96
CA GLN A 122 -0.50 5.11 -17.08
C GLN A 122 -1.77 5.05 -17.94
N GLU A 123 -1.62 4.95 -19.26
CA GLU A 123 -2.76 4.75 -20.16
C GLU A 123 -3.35 3.35 -19.96
N ALA A 124 -4.68 3.26 -19.95
CA ALA A 124 -5.37 1.98 -19.87
C ALA A 124 -5.12 1.15 -21.12
N ASN A 125 -4.79 -0.13 -20.94
CA ASN A 125 -4.47 -1.02 -22.06
C ASN A 125 -5.72 -1.55 -22.78
N TRP A 126 -6.85 -1.67 -22.08
CA TRP A 126 -8.13 -2.16 -22.62
C TRP A 126 -9.31 -1.63 -21.80
N GLY A 127 -10.50 -1.67 -22.37
CA GLY A 127 -11.74 -1.43 -21.63
C GLY A 127 -12.31 -2.69 -20.99
N ALA A 128 -13.25 -2.50 -20.07
CA ALA A 128 -14.00 -3.57 -19.43
C ALA A 128 -14.63 -4.51 -20.47
N PHE A 129 -14.60 -5.80 -20.17
CA PHE A 129 -15.02 -6.89 -21.05
C PHE A 129 -14.34 -6.85 -22.43
N TYR A 130 -13.14 -6.26 -22.52
CA TYR A 130 -12.39 -6.10 -23.77
C TYR A 130 -13.20 -5.44 -24.90
N ASN A 131 -14.13 -4.54 -24.53
CA ASN A 131 -15.09 -3.92 -25.46
C ASN A 131 -16.01 -4.94 -26.18
N ASP A 132 -16.19 -6.14 -25.63
CA ASP A 132 -17.03 -7.21 -26.19
C ASP A 132 -18.40 -7.25 -25.48
N ASP A 133 -19.45 -6.81 -26.19
CA ASP A 133 -20.83 -6.83 -25.71
C ASP A 133 -21.34 -8.25 -25.41
N ALA A 134 -20.92 -9.26 -26.17
CA ALA A 134 -21.35 -10.64 -25.94
C ALA A 134 -20.74 -11.19 -24.65
N LEU A 135 -19.48 -10.84 -24.38
CA LEU A 135 -18.81 -11.18 -23.13
C LEU A 135 -19.47 -10.47 -21.93
N TYR A 136 -19.79 -9.19 -22.07
CA TYR A 136 -20.57 -8.44 -21.07
C TYR A 136 -21.92 -9.11 -20.76
N GLN A 137 -22.70 -9.47 -21.79
CA GLN A 137 -24.00 -10.13 -21.60
C GLN A 137 -23.87 -11.51 -20.93
N LEU A 138 -22.83 -12.28 -21.27
CA LEU A 138 -22.54 -13.56 -20.61
C LEU A 138 -22.33 -13.37 -19.10
N TYR A 139 -21.52 -12.40 -18.69
CA TYR A 139 -21.23 -12.16 -17.28
C TYR A 139 -22.41 -11.53 -16.53
N ARG A 140 -23.18 -10.67 -17.20
CA ARG A 140 -24.45 -10.14 -16.67
C ARG A 140 -25.41 -11.28 -16.33
N GLN A 141 -25.66 -12.18 -17.27
CA GLN A 141 -26.55 -13.33 -17.06
C GLN A 141 -26.07 -14.22 -15.90
N ARG A 142 -24.75 -14.46 -15.79
CA ARG A 142 -24.20 -15.26 -14.69
C ARG A 142 -24.44 -14.62 -13.32
N LEU A 143 -24.21 -13.31 -13.19
CA LEU A 143 -24.45 -12.62 -11.92
C LEU A 143 -25.94 -12.53 -11.58
N GLU A 144 -26.81 -12.28 -12.58
CA GLU A 144 -28.26 -12.28 -12.37
C GLU A 144 -28.74 -13.65 -11.85
N GLN A 145 -28.25 -14.74 -12.45
CA GLN A 145 -28.53 -16.11 -11.99
C GLN A 145 -27.98 -16.37 -10.57
N ALA A 146 -26.76 -15.92 -10.27
CA ALA A 146 -26.16 -16.07 -8.94
C ALA A 146 -26.96 -15.34 -7.85
N ALA A 147 -27.45 -14.13 -8.16
CA ALA A 147 -28.31 -13.37 -7.26
C ALA A 147 -29.66 -14.05 -7.03
N GLU A 148 -30.30 -14.57 -8.09
CA GLU A 148 -31.54 -15.35 -7.98
C GLU A 148 -31.37 -16.62 -7.12
N GLN A 149 -30.21 -17.26 -7.23
CA GLN A 149 -29.84 -18.45 -6.45
C GLN A 149 -29.35 -18.14 -5.04
N GLN A 150 -29.20 -16.85 -4.68
CA GLN A 150 -28.65 -16.41 -3.40
C GLN A 150 -27.25 -17.00 -3.13
N SER A 151 -26.44 -17.13 -4.19
CA SER A 151 -25.08 -17.68 -4.12
C SER A 151 -23.99 -16.62 -3.91
N ILE A 152 -24.34 -15.33 -3.95
CA ILE A 152 -23.41 -14.22 -3.72
C ILE A 152 -23.29 -13.97 -2.21
N ILE A 153 -22.05 -13.97 -1.70
CA ILE A 153 -21.72 -13.71 -0.30
C ILE A 153 -20.75 -12.54 -0.14
N HIS A 154 -20.70 -12.01 1.08
CA HIS A 154 -19.74 -10.99 1.49
C HIS A 154 -18.32 -11.57 1.58
N TYR A 155 -17.29 -10.80 1.20
CA TYR A 155 -15.88 -11.21 1.27
C TYR A 155 -15.44 -11.65 2.68
N LEU A 156 -15.87 -10.93 3.73
CA LEU A 156 -15.51 -11.19 5.13
C LEU A 156 -16.51 -12.12 5.87
N GLY A 157 -17.41 -12.80 5.16
CA GLY A 157 -18.45 -13.65 5.76
C GLY A 157 -18.05 -15.12 5.89
N GLY A 158 -17.90 -15.60 7.13
CA GLY A 158 -17.62 -17.01 7.45
C GLY A 158 -18.71 -18.02 7.07
N GLN A 159 -18.31 -19.31 7.07
CA GLN A 159 -18.96 -20.50 6.52
C GLN A 159 -19.54 -20.36 5.11
N VAL A 160 -18.61 -20.42 4.14
CA VAL A 160 -18.88 -20.69 2.73
C VAL A 160 -19.63 -22.01 2.61
N GLY A 161 -20.94 -21.97 2.32
CA GLY A 161 -21.62 -23.15 1.82
C GLY A 161 -20.98 -23.61 0.50
N GLN A 162 -21.02 -24.91 0.17
CA GLN A 162 -20.34 -25.50 -1.01
C GLN A 162 -20.61 -24.79 -2.38
N HIS A 163 -21.61 -23.91 -2.44
CA HIS A 163 -22.05 -23.21 -3.66
C HIS A 163 -22.11 -21.68 -3.51
N GLN A 164 -21.56 -21.10 -2.45
CA GLN A 164 -21.56 -19.66 -2.20
C GLN A 164 -20.18 -19.06 -2.52
N ARG A 165 -20.15 -17.89 -3.17
CA ARG A 165 -18.91 -17.19 -3.55
C ARG A 165 -19.11 -15.69 -3.55
N THR A 166 -18.01 -14.93 -3.63
CA THR A 166 -18.09 -13.46 -3.76
C THR A 166 -18.71 -13.05 -5.11
N LEU A 167 -19.01 -11.77 -5.30
CA LEU A 167 -19.57 -11.29 -6.57
C LEU A 167 -18.58 -11.51 -7.72
N ALA A 168 -17.32 -11.13 -7.52
CA ALA A 168 -16.26 -11.35 -8.51
C ALA A 168 -16.12 -12.83 -8.87
N ALA A 169 -16.12 -13.71 -7.86
CA ALA A 169 -15.97 -15.15 -8.06
C ALA A 169 -17.19 -15.80 -8.75
N ASN A 170 -18.41 -15.31 -8.50
CA ASN A 170 -19.60 -15.75 -9.24
C ASN A 170 -19.56 -15.32 -10.72
N MET A 171 -18.99 -14.15 -11.04
CA MET A 171 -18.89 -13.66 -12.42
C MET A 171 -18.08 -14.64 -13.30
N VAL A 172 -16.92 -15.09 -12.81
CA VAL A 172 -15.98 -15.93 -13.58
C VAL A 172 -15.94 -17.41 -13.17
N ASN A 173 -16.74 -17.81 -12.17
CA ASN A 173 -16.82 -19.17 -11.64
C ASN A 173 -15.48 -19.71 -11.09
N THR A 174 -14.68 -18.84 -10.47
CA THR A 174 -13.40 -19.16 -9.82
C THR A 174 -13.09 -18.12 -8.74
N ASP A 175 -12.40 -18.51 -7.67
CA ASP A 175 -11.99 -17.59 -6.60
C ASP A 175 -10.66 -16.86 -6.91
N SER A 176 -10.06 -17.14 -8.08
CA SER A 176 -8.83 -16.46 -8.53
C SER A 176 -9.13 -15.08 -9.12
N LEU A 177 -8.72 -14.02 -8.41
CA LEU A 177 -8.83 -12.64 -8.90
C LEU A 177 -7.94 -12.36 -10.12
N GLU A 178 -6.81 -13.05 -10.26
CA GLU A 178 -6.02 -12.99 -11.51
C GLU A 178 -6.85 -13.52 -12.69
N THR A 179 -7.55 -14.64 -12.50
CA THR A 179 -8.43 -15.17 -13.54
C THR A 179 -9.62 -14.25 -13.80
N PHE A 180 -10.19 -13.64 -12.76
CA PHE A 180 -11.24 -12.63 -12.89
C PHE A 180 -10.79 -11.48 -13.79
N GLU A 181 -9.63 -10.88 -13.48
CA GLU A 181 -9.10 -9.74 -14.22
C GLU A 181 -8.82 -10.11 -15.68
N ARG A 182 -8.18 -11.26 -15.92
CA ARG A 182 -7.87 -11.77 -17.27
C ARG A 182 -9.09 -12.19 -18.09
N ALA A 183 -10.20 -12.52 -17.44
CA ALA A 183 -11.41 -12.99 -18.13
C ALA A 183 -12.41 -11.86 -18.37
N THR A 184 -12.31 -10.77 -17.61
CA THR A 184 -13.27 -9.64 -17.65
C THR A 184 -12.64 -8.33 -18.07
N GLY A 185 -11.31 -8.18 -18.03
CA GLY A 185 -10.64 -6.89 -18.20
C GLY A 185 -10.93 -5.89 -17.08
N ILE A 186 -11.60 -6.28 -16.00
CA ILE A 186 -11.89 -5.46 -14.83
C ILE A 186 -10.75 -5.62 -13.82
N PRO A 187 -10.12 -4.54 -13.32
CA PRO A 187 -9.01 -4.65 -12.39
C PRO A 187 -9.43 -5.30 -11.06
N SER A 188 -8.57 -6.17 -10.54
CA SER A 188 -8.78 -6.88 -9.27
C SER A 188 -9.03 -5.94 -8.07
N GLY A 189 -8.48 -4.73 -8.07
CA GLY A 189 -8.78 -3.71 -7.07
C GLY A 189 -10.25 -3.30 -7.04
N LEU A 190 -10.92 -3.23 -8.20
CA LEU A 190 -12.36 -2.97 -8.26
C LEU A 190 -13.18 -4.18 -7.79
N ALA A 191 -12.70 -5.39 -8.05
CA ALA A 191 -13.32 -6.61 -7.53
C ALA A 191 -13.35 -6.60 -5.98
N HIS A 192 -12.22 -6.27 -5.34
CA HIS A 192 -12.16 -6.12 -3.87
C HIS A 192 -13.13 -5.07 -3.34
N CYS A 193 -13.26 -3.92 -4.01
CA CYS A 193 -14.24 -2.91 -3.62
C CYS A 193 -15.69 -3.41 -3.74
N LEU A 194 -16.02 -4.11 -4.83
CA LEU A 194 -17.37 -4.63 -5.07
C LEU A 194 -17.76 -5.72 -4.06
N ASP A 195 -16.84 -6.62 -3.74
CA ASP A 195 -17.09 -7.76 -2.85
C ASP A 195 -17.36 -7.35 -1.38
N GLN A 196 -17.13 -6.08 -1.02
CA GLN A 196 -17.43 -5.50 0.29
C GLN A 196 -18.77 -4.77 0.38
N LEU A 197 -19.48 -4.60 -0.74
CA LEU A 197 -20.65 -3.71 -0.81
C LEU A 197 -22.01 -4.41 -0.74
N ASP A 198 -22.04 -5.71 -0.41
CA ASP A 198 -23.25 -6.51 -0.25
C ASP A 198 -24.21 -6.45 -1.45
N ILE A 199 -23.65 -6.53 -2.66
CA ILE A 199 -24.41 -6.59 -3.91
C ILE A 199 -24.96 -8.01 -4.08
N PHE A 200 -26.08 -8.30 -3.40
CA PHE A 200 -26.63 -9.66 -3.32
C PHE A 200 -27.93 -9.85 -4.10
N SER A 201 -28.74 -8.80 -4.24
CA SER A 201 -30.06 -8.92 -4.88
C SER A 201 -29.96 -8.80 -6.39
N SER A 202 -30.93 -9.37 -7.12
CA SER A 202 -31.01 -9.23 -8.58
C SER A 202 -31.12 -7.75 -8.99
N GLU A 203 -31.74 -6.90 -8.18
CA GLU A 203 -31.81 -5.46 -8.44
C GLU A 203 -30.45 -4.79 -8.26
N ASP A 204 -29.69 -5.14 -7.22
CA ASP A 204 -28.34 -4.60 -7.01
C ASP A 204 -27.38 -5.00 -8.13
N VAL A 205 -27.46 -6.27 -8.55
CA VAL A 205 -26.69 -6.78 -9.70
C VAL A 205 -27.09 -6.05 -10.98
N ARG A 206 -28.39 -5.84 -11.22
CA ARG A 206 -28.87 -5.12 -12.39
C ARG A 206 -28.33 -3.69 -12.42
N VAL A 207 -28.40 -2.97 -11.30
CA VAL A 207 -27.86 -1.60 -11.17
C VAL A 207 -26.36 -1.58 -11.42
N LEU A 208 -25.60 -2.53 -10.85
CA LEU A 208 -24.17 -2.67 -11.12
C LEU A 208 -23.89 -2.89 -12.61
N MET A 209 -24.55 -3.86 -13.23
CA MET A 209 -24.29 -4.23 -14.62
C MET A 209 -24.75 -3.15 -15.60
N ASP A 210 -25.76 -2.36 -15.25
CA ASP A 210 -26.19 -1.20 -16.05
C ASP A 210 -25.13 -0.06 -16.02
N ALA A 211 -24.38 0.09 -14.92
CA ALA A 211 -23.25 1.04 -14.84
C ALA A 211 -21.95 0.48 -15.44
N LEU A 212 -21.66 -0.80 -15.19
CA LEU A 212 -20.46 -1.54 -15.59
C LEU A 212 -20.58 -2.04 -17.04
N THR A 213 -20.67 -1.13 -18.01
CA THR A 213 -20.83 -1.49 -19.43
C THR A 213 -19.51 -1.90 -20.08
N ALA A 214 -19.59 -2.62 -21.21
CA ALA A 214 -18.43 -2.94 -22.04
C ALA A 214 -17.66 -1.67 -22.47
N GLY A 215 -16.33 -1.77 -22.49
CA GLY A 215 -15.41 -0.73 -22.90
C GLY A 215 -15.05 0.32 -21.84
N LYS A 216 -15.64 0.30 -20.64
CA LYS A 216 -15.29 1.26 -19.57
C LYS A 216 -13.83 1.11 -19.13
N ILE A 217 -13.10 2.22 -18.96
CA ILE A 217 -11.77 2.25 -18.35
C ILE A 217 -11.93 2.34 -16.84
N LEU A 218 -11.54 1.30 -16.12
CA LEU A 218 -11.89 1.13 -14.70
C LEU A 218 -10.69 1.30 -13.75
N ASP A 219 -9.49 1.53 -14.27
CA ASP A 219 -8.22 1.60 -13.54
C ASP A 219 -8.22 2.64 -12.42
N LEU A 220 -8.98 3.74 -12.57
CA LEU A 220 -9.04 4.78 -11.54
C LEU A 220 -10.25 4.68 -10.62
N VAL A 221 -11.19 3.76 -10.89
CA VAL A 221 -12.42 3.64 -10.12
C VAL A 221 -12.13 3.31 -8.65
N PRO A 222 -11.28 2.32 -8.30
CA PRO A 222 -10.99 1.99 -6.90
C PRO A 222 -10.39 3.19 -6.14
N LEU A 223 -9.40 3.87 -6.73
CA LEU A 223 -8.75 5.02 -6.10
C LEU A 223 -9.71 6.20 -5.93
N ARG A 224 -10.52 6.51 -6.95
CA ARG A 224 -11.57 7.55 -6.85
C ARG A 224 -12.58 7.23 -5.76
N PHE A 225 -12.92 5.95 -5.58
CA PHE A 225 -13.88 5.54 -4.57
C PHE A 225 -13.35 5.78 -3.15
N ILE A 226 -12.10 5.40 -2.89
CA ILE A 226 -11.45 5.67 -1.59
C ILE A 226 -11.23 7.16 -1.38
N GLU A 227 -10.84 7.90 -2.42
CA GLU A 227 -10.66 9.35 -2.37
C GLU A 227 -11.96 10.07 -1.99
N GLN A 228 -13.08 9.74 -2.65
CA GLN A 228 -14.39 10.30 -2.33
C GLN A 228 -14.87 9.93 -0.93
N TRP A 229 -14.57 8.71 -0.45
CA TRP A 229 -14.87 8.31 0.92
C TRP A 229 -14.05 9.09 1.94
N LEU A 230 -12.77 9.34 1.66
CA LEU A 230 -11.89 10.16 2.49
C LEU A 230 -12.27 11.64 2.46
N GLN A 231 -13.00 12.15 1.45
CA GLN A 231 -13.50 13.53 1.42
C GLN A 231 -14.73 13.79 2.31
N GLN A 232 -15.38 12.75 2.86
CA GLN A 232 -16.62 12.91 3.61
C GLN A 232 -16.45 13.83 4.82
N SER A 233 -17.46 14.66 5.10
CA SER A 233 -17.37 15.74 6.09
C SER A 233 -17.20 15.29 7.54
N HIS A 234 -17.33 13.99 7.81
CA HIS A 234 -17.17 13.47 9.16
C HIS A 234 -15.69 13.37 9.57
N TRP A 235 -14.73 13.24 8.63
CA TRP A 235 -13.32 13.02 8.95
C TRP A 235 -12.68 14.06 9.88
N PRO A 236 -12.82 15.38 9.66
CA PRO A 236 -12.13 16.38 10.48
C PRO A 236 -12.49 16.33 11.97
N THR A 237 -13.67 15.80 12.32
CA THR A 237 -14.10 15.67 13.73
C THR A 237 -13.66 14.36 14.37
N ARG A 238 -13.07 13.44 13.60
CA ARG A 238 -12.59 12.13 14.06
C ARG A 238 -11.07 12.04 14.17
N LEU A 239 -10.36 13.03 13.65
CA LEU A 239 -8.90 13.05 13.55
C LEU A 239 -8.31 14.16 14.40
N THR A 240 -7.05 13.98 14.79
CA THR A 240 -6.26 15.07 15.35
C THR A 240 -5.87 16.07 14.25
N PRO A 241 -5.47 17.30 14.60
CA PRO A 241 -5.00 18.27 13.60
C PRO A 241 -3.81 17.77 12.77
N ALA A 242 -2.93 16.95 13.35
CA ALA A 242 -1.74 16.45 12.66
C ALA A 242 -2.10 15.43 11.57
N VAL A 243 -2.91 14.43 11.91
CA VAL A 243 -3.34 13.38 10.97
C VAL A 243 -4.31 13.94 9.93
N GLU A 244 -5.16 14.89 10.31
CA GLU A 244 -6.01 15.63 9.37
C GLU A 244 -5.18 16.37 8.32
N SER A 245 -4.06 17.01 8.72
CA SER A 245 -3.16 17.66 7.77
C SER A 245 -2.56 16.67 6.76
N LEU A 246 -2.18 15.46 7.20
CA LEU A 246 -1.66 14.41 6.32
C LEU A 246 -2.74 13.91 5.35
N ARG A 247 -3.97 13.71 5.83
CA ARG A 247 -5.12 13.32 5.00
C ARG A 247 -5.42 14.36 3.92
N GLN A 248 -5.43 15.65 4.27
CA GLN A 248 -5.67 16.73 3.30
C GLN A 248 -4.58 16.80 2.23
N ARG A 249 -3.32 16.66 2.63
CA ARG A 249 -2.20 16.64 1.68
C ARG A 249 -2.25 15.44 0.74
N TRP A 250 -2.64 14.26 1.24
CA TRP A 250 -2.88 13.09 0.39
C TRP A 250 -4.04 13.33 -0.59
N LEU A 251 -5.14 13.93 -0.14
CA LEU A 251 -6.27 14.27 -1.02
C LEU A 251 -5.86 15.25 -2.11
N GLU A 252 -5.07 16.28 -1.79
CA GLU A 252 -4.58 17.26 -2.77
C GLU A 252 -3.71 16.59 -3.86
N LEU A 253 -2.74 15.76 -3.46
CA LEU A 253 -1.87 15.04 -4.38
C LEU A 253 -2.65 14.03 -5.24
N THR A 254 -3.55 13.27 -4.61
CA THR A 254 -4.37 12.28 -5.31
C THR A 254 -5.34 12.94 -6.27
N ALA A 255 -5.94 14.07 -5.91
CA ALA A 255 -6.84 14.81 -6.80
C ALA A 255 -6.11 15.35 -8.04
N GLN A 256 -4.85 15.80 -7.90
CA GLN A 256 -4.00 16.18 -9.05
C GLN A 256 -3.75 14.97 -9.95
N TYR A 257 -3.27 13.87 -9.38
CA TYR A 257 -3.03 12.61 -10.10
C TYR A 257 -4.28 12.12 -10.84
N LEU A 258 -5.45 12.13 -10.18
CA LEU A 258 -6.73 11.71 -10.76
C LEU A 258 -7.24 12.66 -11.86
N ARG A 259 -6.76 13.90 -11.97
CA ARG A 259 -7.03 14.78 -13.11
C ARG A 259 -6.09 14.52 -14.30
N GLY A 260 -5.16 13.58 -14.15
CA GLY A 260 -4.08 13.32 -15.11
C GLY A 260 -3.00 14.39 -15.09
N GLU A 261 -2.94 15.18 -14.03
CA GLU A 261 -1.83 16.07 -13.79
C GLU A 261 -0.66 15.24 -13.28
N SER A 262 0.54 15.62 -13.71
CA SER A 262 1.76 15.05 -13.17
C SER A 262 1.99 15.53 -11.74
N THR A 263 2.39 14.62 -10.86
CA THR A 263 2.67 14.95 -9.46
C THR A 263 4.13 14.67 -9.13
N ALA A 264 4.81 15.64 -8.53
CA ALA A 264 6.23 15.50 -8.22
C ALA A 264 6.48 14.40 -7.18
N LEU A 265 7.43 13.50 -7.47
CA LEU A 265 7.77 12.37 -6.61
C LEU A 265 8.21 12.80 -5.21
N ASN A 266 8.84 13.98 -5.08
CA ASN A 266 9.28 14.52 -3.81
C ASN A 266 8.12 14.88 -2.85
N HIS A 267 6.97 15.35 -3.35
CA HIS A 267 5.82 15.66 -2.52
C HIS A 267 5.23 14.40 -1.89
N TRP A 268 5.18 13.31 -2.65
CA TRP A 268 4.77 12.00 -2.16
C TRP A 268 5.77 11.43 -1.15
N ASN A 269 7.08 11.53 -1.42
CA ASN A 269 8.11 11.10 -0.48
C ASN A 269 8.06 11.87 0.86
N GLN A 270 7.78 13.17 0.81
CA GLN A 270 7.58 13.97 2.03
C GLN A 270 6.38 13.46 2.83
N LEU A 271 5.25 13.23 2.16
CA LEU A 271 4.06 12.64 2.79
C LEU A 271 4.36 11.27 3.42
N LEU A 272 5.05 10.39 2.70
CA LEU A 272 5.45 9.06 3.18
C LEU A 272 6.33 9.15 4.42
N ASN A 273 7.34 10.02 4.42
CA ASN A 273 8.22 10.22 5.56
C ASN A 273 7.45 10.75 6.78
N GLU A 274 6.53 11.70 6.58
CA GLU A 274 5.70 12.23 7.66
C GLU A 274 4.75 11.17 8.23
N LEU A 275 4.09 10.36 7.38
CA LEU A 275 3.26 9.23 7.79
C LEU A 275 4.04 8.18 8.61
N GLN A 276 5.31 7.96 8.28
CA GLN A 276 6.17 6.99 8.98
C GLN A 276 6.77 7.51 10.29
N THR A 277 6.78 8.83 10.51
CA THR A 277 7.44 9.45 11.67
C THR A 277 6.46 10.12 12.63
N GLN A 278 5.24 10.41 12.19
CA GLN A 278 4.21 10.98 13.04
C GLN A 278 3.85 10.02 14.18
N GLN A 279 3.87 10.53 15.41
CA GLN A 279 3.67 9.72 16.62
C GLN A 279 2.35 8.92 16.57
N GLU A 280 1.26 9.55 16.17
CA GLU A 280 -0.07 8.92 16.11
C GLU A 280 -0.22 7.88 14.98
N CYS A 281 0.68 7.91 14.00
CA CYS A 281 0.74 6.93 12.91
C CYS A 281 1.62 5.73 13.27
N THR A 282 2.48 5.86 14.29
CA THR A 282 3.46 4.84 14.68
C THR A 282 3.10 4.17 16.00
N GLU A 283 2.49 4.92 16.92
CA GLU A 283 1.99 4.43 18.19
C GLU A 283 0.53 3.98 18.07
N GLY A 284 0.24 2.73 18.42
CA GLY A 284 -1.10 2.17 18.43
C GLY A 284 -2.05 2.74 19.51
N GLN A 285 -1.80 3.94 20.03
CA GLN A 285 -2.65 4.58 21.05
C GLN A 285 -3.85 5.33 20.42
N PHE A 286 -3.79 5.61 19.11
CA PHE A 286 -4.82 6.35 18.38
C PHE A 286 -5.40 5.45 17.28
N PRO A 287 -6.37 4.60 17.57
CA PRO A 287 -6.72 3.48 16.70
C PRO A 287 -7.21 3.92 15.31
N ILE A 288 -8.07 4.94 15.24
CA ILE A 288 -8.57 5.48 13.97
C ILE A 288 -7.43 6.17 13.19
N SER A 289 -6.67 7.04 13.85
CA SER A 289 -5.52 7.73 13.23
C SER A 289 -4.48 6.76 12.70
N HIS A 290 -4.12 5.75 13.49
CA HIS A 290 -3.12 4.74 13.16
C HIS A 290 -3.51 3.94 11.91
N ILE A 291 -4.76 3.46 11.87
CA ILE A 291 -5.26 2.71 10.70
C ILE A 291 -5.37 3.61 9.48
N LEU A 292 -5.81 4.87 9.65
CA LEU A 292 -5.84 5.84 8.56
C LEU A 292 -4.43 6.10 8.00
N CYS A 293 -3.42 6.28 8.85
CA CYS A 293 -2.05 6.48 8.36
C CYS A 293 -1.53 5.26 7.58
N LYS A 294 -1.84 4.04 8.02
CA LYS A 294 -1.53 2.81 7.26
C LYS A 294 -2.21 2.78 5.90
N LEU A 295 -3.51 3.12 5.87
CA LEU A 295 -4.24 3.24 4.62
C LEU A 295 -3.60 4.27 3.68
N LEU A 296 -3.26 5.46 4.18
CA LEU A 296 -2.60 6.51 3.38
C LEU A 296 -1.21 6.09 2.89
N LEU A 297 -0.46 5.30 3.68
CA LEU A 297 0.82 4.71 3.26
C LEU A 297 0.63 3.74 2.09
N GLU A 298 -0.35 2.84 2.15
CA GLU A 298 -0.62 1.89 1.06
C GLU A 298 -1.15 2.56 -0.21
N LEU A 299 -1.82 3.70 -0.04
CA LEU A 299 -2.31 4.53 -1.14
C LEU A 299 -1.25 5.50 -1.70
N SER A 300 -0.01 5.46 -1.18
CA SER A 300 1.08 6.37 -1.55
C SER A 300 2.35 5.58 -1.95
N TYR A 301 2.81 5.60 -3.19
CA TYR A 301 2.21 6.23 -4.37
C TYR A 301 0.88 5.58 -4.77
N PRO A 302 0.05 6.23 -5.60
CA PRO A 302 -1.20 5.64 -6.09
C PRO A 302 -1.00 4.20 -6.61
N PRO A 303 -1.63 3.19 -6.00
CA PRO A 303 -1.40 1.80 -6.37
C PRO A 303 -2.09 1.48 -7.70
N GLU A 304 -1.44 0.66 -8.53
CA GLU A 304 -2.06 0.13 -9.74
C GLU A 304 -3.31 -0.69 -9.38
N ALA A 305 -4.41 -0.49 -10.12
CA ALA A 305 -5.68 -1.17 -9.83
C ALA A 305 -5.60 -2.70 -9.98
N ALA A 306 -4.64 -3.20 -10.76
CA ALA A 306 -4.39 -4.62 -10.94
C ALA A 306 -3.57 -5.27 -9.80
N HIS A 307 -3.01 -4.48 -8.87
CA HIS A 307 -2.19 -5.01 -7.78
C HIS A 307 -3.03 -5.56 -6.63
N SER A 308 -3.61 -6.75 -6.86
CA SER A 308 -4.60 -7.40 -5.98
C SER A 308 -4.22 -7.43 -4.50
N ASP A 309 -2.97 -7.75 -4.15
CA ASP A 309 -2.54 -7.88 -2.75
C ASP A 309 -2.57 -6.53 -2.01
N ALA A 310 -2.19 -5.43 -2.68
CA ALA A 310 -2.30 -4.10 -2.09
C ALA A 310 -3.78 -3.73 -1.90
N TRP A 311 -4.61 -3.97 -2.90
CA TRP A 311 -6.04 -3.63 -2.81
C TRP A 311 -6.78 -4.44 -1.76
N LEU A 312 -6.39 -5.70 -1.55
CA LEU A 312 -6.89 -6.49 -0.43
C LEU A 312 -6.55 -5.82 0.91
N SER A 313 -5.30 -5.43 1.11
CA SER A 313 -4.86 -4.75 2.34
C SER A 313 -5.57 -3.41 2.55
N ILE A 314 -5.67 -2.59 1.50
CA ILE A 314 -6.40 -1.31 1.50
C ILE A 314 -7.85 -1.51 1.92
N CYS A 315 -8.51 -2.51 1.34
CA CYS A 315 -9.90 -2.86 1.64
C CYS A 315 -10.10 -3.33 3.08
N ILE A 316 -9.16 -4.10 3.62
CA ILE A 316 -9.15 -4.49 5.04
C ILE A 316 -9.03 -3.26 5.93
N HIS A 317 -8.10 -2.33 5.63
CA HIS A 317 -7.95 -1.08 6.38
C HIS A 317 -9.22 -0.21 6.34
N VAL A 318 -9.87 -0.10 5.18
CA VAL A 318 -11.16 0.60 5.03
C VAL A 318 -12.25 -0.05 5.89
N SER A 319 -12.38 -1.38 5.83
CA SER A 319 -13.33 -2.14 6.66
C SER A 319 -13.08 -1.94 8.16
N MET A 320 -11.82 -1.97 8.60
CA MET A 320 -11.44 -1.72 9.99
C MET A 320 -11.78 -0.29 10.43
N LEU A 321 -11.49 0.71 9.60
CA LEU A 321 -11.85 2.10 9.87
C LEU A 321 -13.36 2.27 9.97
N GLN A 322 -14.12 1.70 9.03
CA GLN A 322 -15.57 1.79 9.04
C GLN A 322 -16.18 1.18 10.31
N MET A 323 -15.66 0.03 10.77
CA MET A 323 -16.06 -0.56 12.04
C MET A 323 -15.74 0.39 13.22
N GLN A 324 -14.53 0.95 13.29
CA GLN A 324 -14.17 1.86 14.39
C GLN A 324 -14.93 3.18 14.37
N LEU A 325 -15.27 3.72 13.20
CA LEU A 325 -16.14 4.88 13.07
C LEU A 325 -17.54 4.59 13.60
N LEU A 326 -18.11 3.42 13.27
CA LEU A 326 -19.38 2.96 13.85
C LEU A 326 -19.32 2.78 15.37
N GLN A 327 -18.22 2.21 15.88
CA GLN A 327 -18.01 2.10 17.34
C GLN A 327 -17.90 3.49 17.98
N ARG A 328 -17.18 4.43 17.36
CA ARG A 328 -17.09 5.81 17.85
C ARG A 328 -18.47 6.48 17.91
N ASP A 329 -19.32 6.24 16.91
CA ASP A 329 -20.70 6.73 16.88
C ASP A 329 -21.60 6.05 17.92
N ALA A 330 -21.33 4.79 18.24
CA ALA A 330 -21.92 4.08 19.37
C ALA A 330 -21.33 4.49 20.74
N GLY A 331 -20.46 5.51 20.78
CA GLY A 331 -19.93 6.11 22.00
C GLY A 331 -18.70 5.41 22.57
N PHE A 332 -17.94 4.64 21.78
CA PHE A 332 -16.66 4.07 22.20
C PHE A 332 -15.57 5.15 22.25
N SER A 333 -14.86 5.21 23.39
CA SER A 333 -13.68 6.03 23.60
C SER A 333 -12.43 5.38 23.00
N ASP A 334 -11.37 6.15 22.78
CA ASP A 334 -10.13 5.62 22.20
C ASP A 334 -9.51 4.51 23.08
N PRO A 335 -9.45 4.62 24.42
CA PRO A 335 -9.02 3.51 25.27
C PRO A 335 -9.88 2.24 25.12
N GLU A 336 -11.19 2.37 24.92
CA GLU A 336 -12.07 1.22 24.70
C GLU A 336 -11.81 0.54 23.35
N LEU A 337 -11.52 1.31 22.30
CA LEU A 337 -11.18 0.77 20.98
C LEU A 337 -9.88 -0.05 20.97
N LEU A 338 -9.01 0.15 21.96
CA LEU A 338 -7.76 -0.61 22.13
C LEU A 338 -7.92 -1.89 22.95
N LEU A 339 -9.03 -2.04 23.69
CA LEU A 339 -9.25 -3.21 24.54
C LEU A 339 -9.27 -4.55 23.78
N PRO A 340 -9.80 -4.66 22.55
CA PRO A 340 -9.73 -5.91 21.79
C PRO A 340 -8.29 -6.37 21.50
N GLU A 341 -7.40 -5.45 21.13
CA GLU A 341 -5.99 -5.76 20.87
C GLU A 341 -5.26 -6.11 22.17
N GLN A 342 -5.53 -5.38 23.26
CA GLN A 342 -4.98 -5.70 24.59
C GLN A 342 -5.45 -7.07 25.08
N ARG A 343 -6.73 -7.41 24.86
CA ARG A 343 -7.29 -8.74 25.14
C ARG A 343 -6.53 -9.80 24.35
N TRP A 344 -6.33 -9.62 23.05
CA TRP A 344 -5.59 -10.55 22.20
C TRP A 344 -4.15 -10.77 22.69
N HIS A 345 -3.42 -9.69 22.98
CA HIS A 345 -2.06 -9.79 23.52
C HIS A 345 -2.01 -10.51 24.86
N TRP A 346 -2.95 -10.21 25.77
CA TRP A 346 -3.04 -10.88 27.07
C TRP A 346 -3.30 -12.38 26.93
N ILE A 347 -4.17 -12.79 26.01
CA ILE A 347 -4.45 -14.21 25.72
C ILE A 347 -3.19 -14.90 25.18
N ASN A 348 -2.56 -14.32 24.16
CA ASN A 348 -1.40 -14.89 23.48
C ASN A 348 -0.19 -15.04 24.39
N GLN A 349 0.08 -14.08 25.27
CA GLN A 349 1.19 -14.16 26.23
C GLN A 349 1.09 -15.34 27.20
N GLN A 350 -0.12 -15.87 27.41
CA GLN A 350 -0.36 -17.01 28.29
C GLN A 350 -0.49 -18.34 27.54
N MET A 351 -0.55 -18.32 26.21
CA MET A 351 -0.82 -19.51 25.40
C MET A 351 0.33 -20.52 25.53
N PRO A 352 0.05 -21.80 25.85
CA PRO A 352 1.07 -22.83 25.88
C PRO A 352 1.74 -23.00 24.51
N GLY A 353 3.04 -23.26 24.49
CA GLY A 353 3.79 -23.47 23.24
C GLY A 353 3.53 -24.83 22.57
N ASP A 354 2.93 -25.78 23.30
CA ASP A 354 2.66 -27.17 22.90
C ASP A 354 1.16 -27.46 22.73
N ILE A 355 0.37 -26.46 22.33
CA ILE A 355 -1.07 -26.56 22.10
C ILE A 355 -1.40 -27.02 20.67
N THR A 356 -2.39 -27.90 20.51
CA THR A 356 -2.87 -28.32 19.18
C THR A 356 -3.86 -27.32 18.58
N GLU A 357 -4.05 -27.35 17.24
CA GLU A 357 -4.97 -26.46 16.53
C GLU A 357 -6.41 -26.50 17.08
N MET A 358 -6.91 -27.69 17.42
CA MET A 358 -8.24 -27.88 18.02
C MET A 358 -8.33 -27.32 19.45
N GLU A 359 -7.23 -27.30 20.19
CA GLU A 359 -7.17 -26.76 21.56
C GLU A 359 -7.02 -25.23 21.57
N ILE A 360 -6.45 -24.63 20.51
CA ILE A 360 -6.28 -23.18 20.39
C ILE A 360 -7.63 -22.46 20.48
N GLU A 361 -8.64 -22.91 19.73
CA GLU A 361 -9.97 -22.28 19.71
C GLU A 361 -10.61 -22.31 21.11
N GLN A 362 -10.60 -23.48 21.75
CA GLN A 362 -11.15 -23.66 23.11
C GLN A 362 -10.40 -22.81 24.14
N TYR A 363 -9.08 -22.71 24.01
CA TYR A 363 -8.24 -21.89 24.88
C TYR A 363 -8.54 -20.39 24.71
N ILE A 364 -8.64 -19.91 23.47
CA ILE A 364 -9.01 -18.51 23.18
C ILE A 364 -10.39 -18.19 23.73
N GLU A 365 -11.37 -19.09 23.54
CA GLU A 365 -12.73 -18.90 24.07
C GLU A 365 -12.71 -18.81 25.60
N GLN A 366 -12.07 -19.76 26.28
CA GLN A 366 -11.97 -19.78 27.74
C GLN A 366 -11.29 -18.51 28.28
N LYS A 367 -10.18 -18.09 27.67
CA LYS A 367 -9.44 -16.90 28.11
C LYS A 367 -10.20 -15.61 27.81
N SER A 368 -10.92 -15.55 26.69
CA SER A 368 -11.80 -14.42 26.37
C SER A 368 -12.91 -14.27 27.41
N GLN A 369 -13.52 -15.37 27.86
CA GLN A 369 -14.50 -15.34 28.94
C GLN A 369 -13.91 -14.81 30.26
N GLN A 370 -12.68 -15.22 30.62
CA GLN A 370 -11.98 -14.72 31.80
C GLN A 370 -11.71 -13.21 31.72
N TRP A 371 -11.23 -12.73 30.57
CA TRP A 371 -11.01 -11.31 30.33
C TRP A 371 -12.31 -10.50 30.45
N ASN A 372 -13.39 -11.02 29.87
CA ASN A 372 -14.69 -10.35 29.86
C ASN A 372 -15.27 -10.20 31.28
N GLN A 373 -15.01 -11.15 32.19
CA GLN A 373 -15.41 -11.02 33.60
C GLN A 373 -14.68 -9.86 34.31
N GLN A 374 -13.44 -9.57 33.93
CA GLN A 374 -12.66 -8.46 34.48
C GLN A 374 -13.04 -7.10 33.85
N HIS A 375 -13.65 -7.12 32.67
CA HIS A 375 -14.02 -5.95 31.87
C HIS A 375 -15.52 -5.89 31.57
N GLU A 376 -16.37 -6.26 32.53
CA GLU A 376 -17.81 -6.50 32.34
C GLU A 376 -18.54 -5.34 31.64
N ALA A 377 -18.22 -4.09 32.01
CA ALA A 377 -18.82 -2.92 31.39
C ALA A 377 -18.51 -2.81 29.89
N PHE A 378 -17.24 -2.99 29.51
CA PHE A 378 -16.81 -3.00 28.12
C PHE A 378 -17.43 -4.19 27.37
N SER A 379 -17.37 -5.40 27.93
CA SER A 379 -17.90 -6.60 27.27
C SER A 379 -19.41 -6.50 27.00
N ARG A 380 -20.19 -5.92 27.91
CA ARG A 380 -21.62 -5.63 27.65
C ARG A 380 -21.81 -4.66 26.50
N LYS A 381 -21.02 -3.59 26.45
CA LYS A 381 -21.08 -2.56 25.41
C LYS A 381 -20.66 -3.13 24.04
N GLU A 382 -19.59 -3.92 24.01
CA GLU A 382 -19.09 -4.64 22.82
C GLU A 382 -20.14 -5.62 22.29
N THR A 383 -20.73 -6.44 23.17
CA THR A 383 -21.81 -7.37 22.79
C THR A 383 -22.99 -6.63 22.17
N HIS A 384 -23.47 -5.57 22.83
CA HIS A 384 -24.57 -4.76 22.33
C HIS A 384 -24.26 -4.11 20.97
N PHE A 385 -23.02 -3.64 20.77
CA PHE A 385 -22.58 -3.11 19.48
C PHE A 385 -22.68 -4.17 18.38
N PHE A 386 -22.17 -5.39 18.61
CA PHE A 386 -22.21 -6.44 17.60
C PHE A 386 -23.63 -6.97 17.31
N GLU A 387 -24.55 -6.93 18.28
CA GLU A 387 -25.98 -7.19 18.03
C GLU A 387 -26.60 -6.16 17.07
N GLN A 388 -26.10 -4.92 17.07
CA GLN A 388 -26.56 -3.84 16.20
C GLN A 388 -25.70 -3.63 14.94
N TYR A 389 -24.57 -4.32 14.82
CA TYR A 389 -23.58 -4.07 13.77
C TYR A 389 -24.13 -4.30 12.37
N VAL A 390 -24.82 -5.42 12.14
CA VAL A 390 -25.42 -5.72 10.83
C VAL A 390 -26.46 -4.68 10.41
N PRO A 391 -27.43 -4.29 11.27
CA PRO A 391 -28.31 -3.15 10.99
C PRO A 391 -27.57 -1.84 10.67
N LEU A 392 -26.52 -1.50 11.42
CA LEU A 392 -25.72 -0.30 11.19
C LEU A 392 -25.04 -0.34 9.81
N MET A 393 -24.39 -1.45 9.48
CA MET A 393 -23.76 -1.64 8.16
C MET A 393 -24.77 -1.55 7.02
N ARG A 394 -25.94 -2.20 7.16
CA ARG A 394 -27.03 -2.11 6.18
C ARG A 394 -27.52 -0.69 5.93
N SER A 395 -27.37 0.22 6.89
CA SER A 395 -27.73 1.63 6.69
C SER A 395 -26.69 2.41 5.87
N LEU A 396 -25.41 2.01 5.92
CA LEU A 396 -24.31 2.67 5.21
C LEU A 396 -24.11 2.16 3.78
N LEU A 397 -24.25 0.85 3.58
CA LEU A 397 -23.96 0.17 2.31
C LEU A 397 -24.72 0.74 1.09
N PRO A 398 -26.00 1.17 1.17
CA PRO A 398 -26.68 1.79 0.03
C PRO A 398 -25.98 3.06 -0.48
N THR A 399 -25.52 3.92 0.44
CA THR A 399 -24.81 5.16 0.09
C THR A 399 -23.46 4.86 -0.56
N LEU A 400 -22.72 3.88 -0.01
CA LEU A 400 -21.44 3.45 -0.56
C LEU A 400 -21.59 2.82 -1.95
N ARG A 401 -22.59 1.95 -2.12
CA ARG A 401 -22.96 1.40 -3.44
C ARG A 401 -23.28 2.51 -4.43
N GLN A 402 -24.17 3.43 -4.08
CA GLN A 402 -24.54 4.54 -4.96
C GLN A 402 -23.31 5.37 -5.37
N SER A 403 -22.40 5.64 -4.43
CA SER A 403 -21.15 6.35 -4.69
C SER A 403 -20.30 5.60 -5.71
N LEU A 404 -20.03 4.31 -5.48
CA LEU A 404 -19.24 3.50 -6.42
C LEU A 404 -19.89 3.39 -7.80
N MET A 405 -21.21 3.16 -7.87
CA MET A 405 -21.93 3.08 -9.14
C MET A 405 -21.84 4.39 -9.93
N THR A 406 -21.91 5.53 -9.25
CA THR A 406 -21.76 6.85 -9.89
C THR A 406 -20.36 7.02 -10.48
N ILE A 407 -19.32 6.56 -9.78
CA ILE A 407 -17.94 6.59 -10.28
C ILE A 407 -17.79 5.68 -11.50
N ILE A 408 -18.29 4.44 -11.43
CA ILE A 408 -18.26 3.48 -12.55
C ILE A 408 -18.99 4.05 -13.78
N ASP A 409 -20.20 4.57 -13.58
CA ASP A 409 -21.01 5.15 -14.67
C ASP A 409 -20.32 6.36 -15.30
N SER A 410 -19.62 7.18 -14.52
CA SER A 410 -18.85 8.31 -15.03
C SER A 410 -17.53 7.95 -15.70
N ALA A 411 -17.07 6.69 -15.59
CA ALA A 411 -15.77 6.28 -16.10
C ALA A 411 -15.72 6.39 -17.63
N PRO A 412 -14.57 6.83 -18.21
CA PRO A 412 -14.44 7.01 -19.64
C PRO A 412 -14.52 5.67 -20.38
N VAL A 413 -14.83 5.73 -21.67
CA VAL A 413 -14.89 4.54 -22.53
C VAL A 413 -13.59 4.45 -23.33
N TYR A 414 -12.98 3.28 -23.32
CA TYR A 414 -11.79 2.95 -24.09
C TYR A 414 -12.09 3.04 -25.59
N GLN A 415 -11.29 3.84 -26.29
CA GLN A 415 -11.31 3.95 -27.74
C GLN A 415 -9.99 3.36 -28.25
N PRO A 416 -10.00 2.24 -28.99
CA PRO A 416 -8.79 1.69 -29.58
C PRO A 416 -8.15 2.73 -30.50
N GLN A 417 -6.85 2.99 -30.34
CA GLN A 417 -6.12 3.78 -31.34
C GLN A 417 -6.11 2.98 -32.65
N ILE A 418 -6.74 3.54 -33.69
CA ILE A 418 -6.91 2.91 -35.03
C ILE A 418 -5.59 2.89 -35.79
#